data_AF-A0A6I7MW19-F1
#
_entry.id   AF-A0A6I7MW19-F1
#
_cell.length_a   1.000
_cell.length_b   1.000
_cell.length_c   1.000
_cell.angle_alpha   90.00
_cell.angle_beta   90.00
_cell.angle_gamma   90.00
#
_symmetry.space_group_name_H-M   'P 1'
#
loop_
_entity.id
_entity.type
_entity.pdbx_description
1 polymer ?
#
loop_
_entity_poly.entity_id
_entity_poly.type
_entity_poly.pdbx_seq_one_letter_code
_entity_poly.pdbx_strand_id
1 'polypeptide(L)'
;MRSIKNIFPLLALLLCISCVTEREDENSFYLNQISRIQLNLNQQIFFSEDLQQPLNVDVRYFDESNRPLFSNVNIPFELLLTDSLINSPVLDLSKPGQYQLRAAFPTREQTFSNDIEIQVVGPEYIQEIRLDFSNETRNSYAVANNNTMDFTIKVFGPDGEITGLEEQIFRNLELKIGNQSSQRLENITISEVGSLDVVASVFGVESNKLKIESRENIIYPVRELPIIFHVFSNGPNISAAQMNNQITNANAAFSNNIRTSFKSNVNAVNNYFRYRLADRDPEGQVMELTGYNRIEVPSDFNADSPEYLQTKFDAMWDPNRYINVFIESIGFAAGFAYLPTLSNPAIPGLQVNSNPDPVINYPYSISLDYRFAIELNNPNSHVLAHELGHYLGLYHTFHNCGTGDFCDDTLPHSITNLSGNAVFNNNRRGCLGDNFISTNIMDYVIEVDNFTFDQRERMQAVYENAIFFPRQENQTSRVSPIRKGELDPSIKPIICEF
;
A
#
# COMPACT_ATOMS: atom_id res chain seq x y z
N MET A 1 -78.73 -41.21 -13.15
CA MET A 1 -78.75 -41.47 -14.61
C MET A 1 -77.37 -41.90 -15.04
N ARG A 2 -77.26 -43.12 -15.60
CA ARG A 2 -76.33 -43.62 -16.66
C ARG A 2 -74.92 -43.01 -16.73
N SER A 3 -73.81 -43.72 -16.96
CA SER A 3 -73.54 -45.10 -17.36
C SER A 3 -72.04 -45.19 -17.68
N ILE A 4 -71.32 -46.10 -17.02
CA ILE A 4 -70.52 -47.21 -17.61
C ILE A 4 -69.69 -46.91 -18.88
N LYS A 5 -68.40 -47.27 -18.83
CA LYS A 5 -67.66 -48.12 -19.81
C LYS A 5 -66.30 -48.51 -19.19
N ASN A 6 -66.13 -49.67 -18.52
CA ASN A 6 -66.03 -51.05 -18.99
C ASN A 6 -64.94 -51.29 -20.06
N ILE A 7 -63.85 -52.00 -19.70
CA ILE A 7 -63.47 -53.36 -20.19
C ILE A 7 -61.93 -53.61 -20.12
N PHE A 8 -61.58 -54.67 -19.37
CA PHE A 8 -60.36 -55.52 -19.33
C PHE A 8 -59.96 -56.08 -20.74
N PRO A 9 -58.99 -57.02 -20.98
CA PRO A 9 -58.02 -57.72 -20.10
C PRO A 9 -56.57 -57.90 -20.67
N LEU A 10 -55.68 -58.40 -19.80
CA LEU A 10 -54.68 -59.50 -19.94
C LEU A 10 -53.86 -59.73 -21.25
N LEU A 11 -52.54 -59.93 -21.00
CA LEU A 11 -51.60 -60.89 -21.62
C LEU A 11 -50.67 -60.39 -22.76
N ALA A 12 -49.36 -60.29 -22.47
CA ALA A 12 -48.30 -60.99 -23.24
C ALA A 12 -46.90 -60.77 -22.63
N LEU A 13 -46.23 -61.89 -22.43
CA LEU A 13 -44.85 -62.16 -22.04
C LEU A 13 -43.91 -61.93 -23.24
N LEU A 14 -42.71 -61.36 -23.05
CA LEU A 14 -41.40 -61.88 -23.54
C LEU A 14 -40.27 -60.81 -23.55
N LEU A 15 -39.17 -61.17 -22.87
CA LEU A 15 -37.75 -61.05 -23.29
C LEU A 15 -37.22 -59.72 -23.85
N CYS A 16 -36.41 -59.04 -23.03
CA CYS A 16 -35.11 -58.48 -23.42
C CYS A 16 -34.15 -58.57 -22.21
N ILE A 17 -33.65 -59.78 -21.94
CA ILE A 17 -32.40 -59.99 -21.21
C ILE A 17 -31.29 -59.82 -22.26
N SER A 18 -30.73 -58.62 -22.38
CA SER A 18 -29.49 -58.35 -23.10
C SER A 18 -29.21 -56.85 -23.08
N CYS A 19 -28.58 -56.36 -22.01
CA CYS A 19 -27.89 -55.06 -21.91
C CYS A 19 -27.33 -54.76 -20.50
N VAL A 20 -27.61 -55.60 -19.49
CA VAL A 20 -27.09 -55.39 -18.12
C VAL A 20 -25.74 -56.07 -17.89
N THR A 21 -25.38 -57.10 -18.66
CA THR A 21 -24.12 -57.84 -18.49
C THR A 21 -22.88 -57.12 -19.06
N GLU A 22 -23.02 -56.30 -20.11
CA GLU A 22 -21.86 -55.60 -20.70
C GLU A 22 -21.27 -54.51 -19.79
N ARG A 23 -22.07 -53.90 -18.91
CA ARG A 23 -21.58 -52.89 -17.95
C ARG A 23 -20.82 -53.48 -16.77
N GLU A 24 -21.13 -54.70 -16.34
CA GLU A 24 -20.37 -55.41 -15.31
C GLU A 24 -19.04 -55.95 -15.87
N ASP A 25 -19.04 -56.42 -17.13
CA ASP A 25 -17.84 -56.90 -17.81
C ASP A 25 -16.84 -55.78 -18.16
N GLU A 26 -17.31 -54.59 -18.57
CA GLU A 26 -16.44 -53.42 -18.77
C GLU A 26 -15.76 -52.99 -17.47
N ASN A 27 -16.50 -52.94 -16.36
CA ASN A 27 -15.91 -52.65 -15.04
C ASN A 27 -14.88 -53.71 -14.64
N SER A 28 -15.16 -55.00 -14.87
CA SER A 28 -14.22 -56.11 -14.63
C SER A 28 -12.90 -55.97 -15.40
N PHE A 29 -12.93 -55.53 -16.66
CA PHE A 29 -11.72 -55.37 -17.48
C PHE A 29 -10.78 -54.28 -16.94
N TYR A 30 -11.32 -53.11 -16.54
CA TYR A 30 -10.52 -52.04 -15.95
C TYR A 30 -10.00 -52.39 -14.56
N LEU A 31 -10.82 -53.06 -13.72
CA LEU A 31 -10.41 -53.49 -12.38
C LEU A 31 -9.24 -54.50 -12.43
N ASN A 32 -9.20 -55.36 -13.45
CA ASN A 32 -8.11 -56.34 -13.64
C ASN A 32 -6.77 -55.71 -14.06
N GLN A 33 -6.78 -54.50 -14.63
CA GLN A 33 -5.58 -53.79 -15.06
C GLN A 33 -4.87 -53.06 -13.91
N ILE A 34 -5.55 -52.84 -12.79
CA ILE A 34 -4.99 -52.14 -11.63
C ILE A 34 -3.98 -53.07 -10.93
N SER A 35 -2.70 -52.70 -10.97
CA SER A 35 -1.62 -53.41 -10.29
C SER A 35 -1.21 -52.72 -8.98
N ARG A 36 -1.37 -51.39 -8.91
CA ARG A 36 -0.93 -50.56 -7.79
C ARG A 36 -1.89 -49.40 -7.56
N ILE A 37 -2.12 -49.09 -6.29
CA ILE A 37 -2.88 -47.93 -5.84
C ILE A 37 -1.90 -46.98 -5.15
N GLN A 38 -2.06 -45.69 -5.38
CA GLN A 38 -1.33 -44.65 -4.67
C GLN A 38 -2.31 -43.70 -4.02
N LEU A 39 -2.08 -43.44 -2.75
CA LEU A 39 -2.79 -42.46 -1.96
C LEU A 39 -1.95 -41.20 -1.88
N ASN A 40 -2.54 -40.04 -2.13
CA ASN A 40 -1.93 -38.75 -1.89
C ASN A 40 -2.84 -37.93 -0.97
N LEU A 41 -2.21 -37.22 -0.03
CA LEU A 41 -2.87 -36.31 0.90
C LEU A 41 -2.03 -35.03 0.97
N ASN A 42 -2.69 -33.89 0.80
CA ASN A 42 -2.00 -32.60 0.75
C ASN A 42 -1.51 -32.13 2.13
N GLN A 43 -2.17 -32.57 3.21
CA GLN A 43 -1.91 -32.14 4.57
C GLN A 43 -1.81 -33.36 5.49
N GLN A 44 -0.69 -33.49 6.20
CA GLN A 44 -0.42 -34.64 7.08
C GLN A 44 -0.37 -34.25 8.56
N ILE A 45 -0.27 -32.95 8.88
CA ILE A 45 -0.26 -32.45 10.26
C ILE A 45 -1.52 -31.63 10.47
N PHE A 46 -2.19 -31.79 11.61
CA PHE A 46 -3.38 -31.04 12.02
C PHE A 46 -3.25 -30.65 13.50
N PHE A 47 -3.74 -29.49 13.90
CA PHE A 47 -3.86 -29.16 15.32
C PHE A 47 -5.08 -29.84 15.93
N SER A 48 -5.00 -30.14 17.22
CA SER A 48 -6.10 -30.72 17.97
C SER A 48 -7.19 -29.68 18.20
N GLU A 49 -8.41 -29.99 17.80
CA GLU A 49 -9.59 -29.13 17.91
C GLU A 49 -10.83 -30.00 18.19
N ASP A 50 -11.86 -29.47 18.86
CA ASP A 50 -13.12 -30.20 19.07
C ASP A 50 -14.00 -30.18 17.80
N LEU A 51 -13.48 -30.74 16.71
CA LEU A 51 -14.14 -30.80 15.41
C LEU A 51 -13.69 -31.99 14.57
N GLN A 52 -14.46 -32.26 13.53
CA GLN A 52 -14.15 -33.26 12.52
C GLN A 52 -13.70 -32.58 11.22
N GLN A 53 -12.56 -33.01 10.68
CA GLN A 53 -11.95 -32.46 9.48
C GLN A 53 -12.03 -33.46 8.32
N PRO A 54 -12.72 -33.13 7.22
CA PRO A 54 -12.60 -33.90 5.99
C PRO A 54 -11.16 -33.87 5.46
N LEU A 55 -10.63 -35.04 5.15
CA LEU A 55 -9.35 -35.24 4.49
C LEU A 55 -9.57 -35.24 2.98
N ASN A 56 -8.84 -34.38 2.27
CA ASN A 56 -8.88 -34.32 0.81
C ASN A 56 -7.92 -35.37 0.23
N VAL A 57 -8.44 -36.56 0.03
CA VAL A 57 -7.69 -37.74 -0.39
C VAL A 57 -7.74 -37.90 -1.91
N ASP A 58 -6.59 -37.96 -2.57
CA ASP A 58 -6.45 -38.27 -3.99
C ASP A 58 -5.98 -39.73 -4.14
N VAL A 59 -6.77 -40.53 -4.85
CA VAL A 59 -6.45 -41.94 -5.12
C VAL A 59 -6.12 -42.09 -6.59
N ARG A 60 -4.93 -42.63 -6.88
CA ARG A 60 -4.46 -42.92 -8.24
C ARG A 60 -4.25 -44.40 -8.43
N TYR A 61 -4.58 -44.86 -9.63
CA TYR A 61 -4.47 -46.26 -10.03
C TYR A 61 -3.41 -46.40 -11.11
N PHE A 62 -2.64 -47.48 -11.06
CA PHE A 62 -1.57 -47.74 -12.01
C PHE A 62 -1.67 -49.16 -12.56
N ASP A 63 -1.28 -49.32 -13.82
CA ASP A 63 -1.16 -50.64 -14.46
C ASP A 63 0.14 -51.36 -14.07
N GLU A 64 0.33 -52.61 -14.51
CA GLU A 64 1.55 -53.39 -14.24
C GLU A 64 2.84 -52.74 -14.76
N SER A 65 2.73 -51.85 -15.75
CA SER A 65 3.85 -51.05 -16.29
C SER A 65 4.03 -49.72 -15.55
N ASN A 66 3.33 -49.52 -14.42
CA ASN A 66 3.33 -48.31 -13.60
C ASN A 66 2.83 -47.06 -14.34
N ARG A 67 1.99 -47.22 -15.34
CA ARG A 67 1.35 -46.09 -16.05
C ARG A 67 0.05 -45.72 -15.32
N PRO A 68 -0.21 -44.41 -15.10
CA PRO A 68 -1.45 -43.98 -14.49
C PRO A 68 -2.65 -44.35 -15.37
N LEU A 69 -3.63 -45.00 -14.76
CA LEU A 69 -4.90 -45.33 -15.39
C LEU A 69 -5.82 -44.11 -15.30
N PHE A 70 -6.03 -43.44 -16.43
CA PHE A 70 -7.01 -42.35 -16.54
C PHE A 70 -8.37 -42.95 -16.91
N SER A 71 -9.20 -43.27 -15.92
CA SER A 71 -10.55 -43.77 -16.18
C SER A 71 -11.60 -42.72 -15.80
N ASN A 72 -12.56 -42.48 -16.69
CA ASN A 72 -13.82 -41.80 -16.38
C ASN A 72 -14.79 -42.69 -15.55
N VAL A 73 -14.27 -43.76 -14.94
CA VAL A 73 -15.01 -44.78 -14.22
C VAL A 73 -14.74 -44.59 -12.73
N ASN A 74 -15.82 -44.58 -11.93
CA ASN A 74 -15.72 -44.51 -10.48
C ASN A 74 -15.30 -45.88 -9.92
N ILE A 75 -14.03 -46.02 -9.58
CA ILE A 75 -13.47 -47.27 -9.05
C ILE A 75 -13.70 -47.29 -7.54
N PRO A 76 -14.40 -48.30 -6.99
CA PRO A 76 -14.61 -48.38 -5.54
C PRO A 76 -13.30 -48.72 -4.81
N PHE A 77 -13.06 -48.04 -3.70
CA PHE A 77 -11.98 -48.32 -2.76
C PHE A 77 -12.50 -48.18 -1.33
N GLU A 78 -11.86 -48.89 -0.41
CA GLU A 78 -12.10 -48.79 1.02
C GLU A 78 -10.97 -47.98 1.65
N LEU A 79 -11.30 -47.06 2.57
CA LEU A 79 -10.29 -46.33 3.33
C LEU A 79 -10.17 -46.93 4.73
N LEU A 80 -8.94 -47.16 5.15
CA LEU A 80 -8.61 -47.53 6.50
C LEU A 80 -7.85 -46.38 7.15
N LEU A 81 -8.34 -45.92 8.30
CA LEU A 81 -7.61 -45.02 9.17
C LEU A 81 -7.12 -45.80 10.38
N THR A 82 -5.80 -45.93 10.45
CA THR A 82 -5.10 -46.93 11.26
C THR A 82 -5.63 -48.32 10.91
N ASP A 83 -6.38 -48.96 11.81
CA ASP A 83 -6.96 -50.29 11.60
C ASP A 83 -8.47 -50.29 11.39
N SER A 84 -9.11 -49.12 11.37
CA SER A 84 -10.56 -49.00 11.25
C SER A 84 -10.98 -48.64 9.82
N LEU A 85 -11.89 -49.43 9.25
CA LEU A 85 -12.57 -49.09 8.01
C LEU A 85 -13.43 -47.83 8.23
N ILE A 86 -13.23 -46.81 7.39
CA ILE A 86 -13.98 -45.56 7.45
C ILE A 86 -14.82 -45.37 6.19
N ASN A 87 -16.08 -44.99 6.38
CA ASN A 87 -17.03 -44.75 5.27
C ASN A 87 -16.78 -43.40 4.58
N SER A 88 -16.13 -42.46 5.28
CA SER A 88 -15.74 -41.16 4.78
C SER A 88 -14.36 -40.78 5.32
N PRO A 89 -13.52 -40.10 4.52
CA PRO A 89 -12.18 -39.67 4.94
C PRO A 89 -12.29 -38.49 5.92
N VAL A 90 -12.80 -38.72 7.14
CA VAL A 90 -12.99 -37.68 8.14
C VAL A 90 -12.09 -38.00 9.34
N LEU A 91 -11.25 -37.04 9.71
CA LEU A 91 -10.36 -37.10 10.86
C LEU A 91 -11.00 -36.41 12.06
N ASP A 92 -10.99 -37.08 13.21
CA ASP A 92 -11.45 -36.53 14.48
C ASP A 92 -10.30 -35.78 15.15
N LEU A 93 -10.30 -34.44 15.09
CA LEU A 93 -9.23 -33.62 15.64
C LEU A 93 -9.24 -33.54 17.17
N SER A 94 -10.31 -34.03 17.82
CA SER A 94 -10.41 -34.02 19.29
C SER A 94 -9.47 -35.04 19.96
N LYS A 95 -8.87 -35.92 19.15
CA LYS A 95 -7.96 -36.98 19.57
C LYS A 95 -6.56 -36.69 19.02
N PRO A 96 -5.66 -36.10 19.81
CA PRO A 96 -4.25 -36.02 19.45
C PRO A 96 -3.65 -37.41 19.27
N GLY A 97 -2.77 -37.58 18.29
CA GLY A 97 -2.16 -38.88 18.01
C GLY A 97 -1.58 -39.01 16.61
N GLN A 98 -0.97 -40.16 16.36
CA GLN A 98 -0.50 -40.59 15.05
C GLN A 98 -1.54 -41.53 14.44
N TYR A 99 -1.86 -41.32 13.17
CA TYR A 99 -2.83 -42.07 12.40
C TYR A 99 -2.18 -42.52 11.10
N GLN A 100 -2.58 -43.68 10.60
CA GLN A 100 -2.07 -44.22 9.34
C GLN A 100 -3.21 -44.34 8.34
N LEU A 101 -3.23 -43.54 7.28
CA LEU A 101 -4.26 -43.62 6.25
C LEU A 101 -3.79 -44.50 5.08
N ARG A 102 -4.60 -45.49 4.70
CA ARG A 102 -4.36 -46.34 3.53
C ARG A 102 -5.66 -46.65 2.80
N ALA A 103 -5.58 -46.89 1.50
CA ALA A 103 -6.68 -47.38 0.68
C ALA A 103 -6.51 -48.87 0.40
N ALA A 104 -7.62 -49.61 0.42
CA ALA A 104 -7.68 -51.01 0.06
C ALA A 104 -8.63 -51.21 -1.13
N PHE A 105 -8.26 -52.13 -2.02
CA PHE A 105 -9.10 -52.52 -3.14
C PHE A 105 -10.05 -53.66 -2.74
N PRO A 106 -11.38 -53.55 -2.95
CA PRO A 106 -12.33 -54.54 -2.44
C PRO A 106 -12.29 -55.90 -3.15
N THR A 107 -11.82 -55.96 -4.41
CA THR A 107 -12.06 -57.10 -5.31
C THR A 107 -10.83 -57.96 -5.61
N ARG A 108 -9.63 -57.57 -5.16
CA ARG A 108 -8.43 -58.42 -5.14
C ARG A 108 -7.98 -58.57 -3.69
N GLU A 109 -7.73 -59.81 -3.25
CA GLU A 109 -7.15 -60.05 -1.92
C GLU A 109 -5.85 -59.24 -1.79
N GLN A 110 -5.88 -58.22 -0.92
CA GLN A 110 -4.74 -57.50 -0.33
C GLN A 110 -3.94 -56.52 -1.22
N THR A 111 -4.54 -55.86 -2.22
CA THR A 111 -3.90 -54.67 -2.83
C THR A 111 -4.14 -53.43 -1.96
N PHE A 112 -3.12 -53.02 -1.20
CA PHE A 112 -3.10 -51.77 -0.43
C PHE A 112 -2.37 -50.66 -1.20
N SER A 113 -2.72 -49.40 -0.91
CA SER A 113 -1.92 -48.24 -1.29
C SER A 113 -0.65 -48.13 -0.46
N ASN A 114 0.17 -47.11 -0.74
CA ASN A 114 1.10 -46.60 0.27
C ASN A 114 0.35 -46.15 1.53
N ASP A 115 1.05 -46.21 2.66
CA ASP A 115 0.59 -45.62 3.91
C ASP A 115 0.93 -44.12 3.93
N ILE A 116 0.01 -43.32 4.46
CA ILE A 116 0.22 -41.91 4.75
C ILE A 116 0.13 -41.73 6.27
N GLU A 117 1.21 -41.26 6.89
CA GLU A 117 1.19 -40.87 8.29
C GLU A 117 0.50 -39.51 8.44
N ILE A 118 -0.43 -39.44 9.39
CA ILE A 118 -1.16 -38.24 9.75
C ILE A 118 -0.98 -38.01 11.25
N GLN A 119 -0.61 -36.79 11.63
CA GLN A 119 -0.42 -36.40 13.01
C GLN A 119 -1.45 -35.35 13.42
N VAL A 120 -2.17 -35.61 14.51
CA VAL A 120 -2.95 -34.59 15.24
C VAL A 120 -2.13 -34.16 16.45
N VAL A 121 -1.69 -32.90 16.46
CA VAL A 121 -0.78 -32.35 17.47
C VAL A 121 -1.47 -31.33 18.35
N GLY A 122 -1.06 -31.21 19.61
CA GLY A 122 -1.52 -30.15 20.49
C GLY A 122 -0.79 -28.81 20.23
N PRO A 123 -1.18 -27.75 20.97
CA PRO A 123 -0.55 -26.42 20.87
C PRO A 123 0.96 -26.43 21.12
N GLU A 124 1.48 -27.40 21.86
CA GLU A 124 2.91 -27.59 22.15
C GLU A 124 3.77 -27.84 20.89
N TYR A 125 3.15 -28.16 19.76
CA TYR A 125 3.85 -28.27 18.48
C TYR A 125 4.22 -26.90 17.90
N ILE A 126 3.54 -25.82 18.31
CA ILE A 126 3.90 -24.46 17.92
C ILE A 126 5.10 -24.02 18.75
N GLN A 127 6.24 -23.82 18.09
CA GLN A 127 7.48 -23.37 18.72
C GLN A 127 7.64 -21.85 18.67
N GLU A 128 7.16 -21.21 17.61
CA GLU A 128 7.27 -19.77 17.40
C GLU A 128 6.09 -19.26 16.57
N ILE A 129 5.59 -18.08 16.92
CA ILE A 129 4.69 -17.30 16.05
C ILE A 129 5.38 -15.97 15.76
N ARG A 130 5.58 -15.69 14.48
CA ARG A 130 6.10 -14.40 14.00
C ARG A 130 4.95 -13.54 13.53
N LEU A 131 4.65 -12.51 14.30
CA LEU A 131 3.75 -11.42 13.95
C LEU A 131 4.58 -10.29 13.30
N ASP A 132 4.09 -9.78 12.19
CA ASP A 132 4.66 -8.63 11.49
C ASP A 132 3.54 -7.75 10.90
N PHE A 133 3.86 -6.51 10.55
CA PHE A 133 2.95 -5.66 9.79
C PHE A 133 2.84 -6.15 8.35
N SER A 134 1.67 -6.02 7.73
CA SER A 134 1.53 -6.22 6.28
C SER A 134 2.32 -5.16 5.52
N ASN A 135 2.93 -5.52 4.40
CA ASN A 135 3.71 -4.58 3.59
C ASN A 135 2.89 -3.37 3.12
N GLU A 136 1.58 -3.54 2.87
CA GLU A 136 0.70 -2.46 2.40
C GLU A 136 0.44 -1.38 3.47
N THR A 137 0.46 -1.75 4.75
CA THR A 137 0.12 -0.85 5.86
C THR A 137 1.22 -0.76 6.92
N ARG A 138 2.44 -1.21 6.58
CA ARG A 138 3.59 -1.27 7.49
C ARG A 138 3.90 0.12 8.05
N ASN A 139 3.69 0.28 9.35
CA ASN A 139 4.07 1.48 10.08
C ASN A 139 4.09 1.20 11.59
N SER A 140 5.04 1.78 12.33
CA SER A 140 5.04 1.76 13.79
C SER A 140 4.29 2.93 14.41
N TYR A 141 3.70 3.81 13.60
CA TYR A 141 2.86 4.92 14.02
C TYR A 141 1.46 4.79 13.42
N ALA A 142 0.47 5.34 14.12
CA ALA A 142 -0.89 5.44 13.63
C ALA A 142 -1.54 6.76 14.07
N VAL A 143 -2.60 7.13 13.35
CA VAL A 143 -3.54 8.15 13.80
C VAL A 143 -4.84 7.45 14.21
N ALA A 144 -5.25 7.65 15.45
CA ALA A 144 -6.38 6.95 16.03
C ALA A 144 -7.66 7.22 15.23
N ASN A 145 -8.40 6.16 14.93
CA ASN A 145 -9.66 6.16 14.17
C ASN A 145 -9.57 6.78 12.76
N ASN A 146 -8.38 6.87 12.18
CA ASN A 146 -8.18 7.51 10.88
C ASN A 146 -8.33 6.52 9.70
N ASN A 147 -7.59 5.41 9.78
CA ASN A 147 -7.49 4.38 8.74
C ASN A 147 -7.23 3.01 9.41
N THR A 148 -7.09 1.97 8.61
CA THR A 148 -6.89 0.59 9.08
C THR A 148 -5.49 0.08 8.84
N MET A 149 -5.04 -0.82 9.71
CA MET A 149 -3.79 -1.57 9.56
C MET A 149 -4.07 -3.06 9.36
N ASP A 150 -3.14 -3.71 8.66
CA ASP A 150 -3.13 -5.15 8.46
C ASP A 150 -1.85 -5.74 9.05
N PHE A 151 -1.96 -6.97 9.51
CA PHE A 151 -0.88 -7.75 10.09
C PHE A 151 -0.73 -9.07 9.35
N THR A 152 0.43 -9.70 9.51
CA THR A 152 0.70 -11.04 9.00
C THR A 152 1.24 -11.89 10.15
N ILE A 153 0.92 -13.18 10.12
CA ILE A 153 1.49 -14.15 11.05
C ILE A 153 2.12 -15.30 10.28
N LYS A 154 3.21 -15.83 10.82
CA LYS A 154 3.81 -17.09 10.42
C LYS A 154 3.96 -17.97 11.65
N VAL A 155 3.49 -19.20 11.55
CA VAL A 155 3.53 -20.17 12.66
C VAL A 155 4.61 -21.19 12.34
N PHE A 156 5.49 -21.49 13.29
CA PHE A 156 6.60 -22.41 13.13
C PHE A 156 6.49 -23.58 14.11
N GLY A 157 6.72 -24.78 13.59
CA GLY A 157 6.88 -26.01 14.36
C GLY A 157 8.30 -26.53 14.30
N PRO A 158 8.55 -27.78 14.77
CA PRO A 158 9.87 -28.40 14.78
C PRO A 158 10.54 -28.48 13.40
N ASP A 159 9.74 -28.61 12.33
CA ASP A 159 10.22 -28.82 10.96
C ASP A 159 10.26 -27.52 10.12
N GLY A 160 9.95 -26.36 10.72
CA GLY A 160 9.92 -25.06 10.05
C GLY A 160 8.54 -24.41 10.02
N GLU A 161 8.28 -23.58 9.01
CA GLU A 161 7.00 -22.87 8.84
C GLU A 161 5.87 -23.87 8.58
N ILE A 162 4.79 -23.77 9.37
CA ILE A 162 3.59 -24.58 9.24
C ILE A 162 2.70 -23.95 8.17
N THR A 163 2.59 -24.61 7.02
CA THR A 163 1.74 -24.21 5.89
C THR A 163 0.58 -25.18 5.71
N GLY A 164 -0.50 -24.75 5.05
CA GLY A 164 -1.66 -25.61 4.75
C GLY A 164 -2.65 -25.76 5.91
N LEU A 165 -2.39 -25.10 7.04
CA LEU A 165 -3.23 -25.05 8.23
C LEU A 165 -3.81 -23.65 8.50
N GLU A 166 -3.84 -22.78 7.49
CA GLU A 166 -4.26 -21.38 7.61
C GLU A 166 -5.68 -21.28 8.20
N GLU A 167 -6.60 -22.17 7.81
CA GLU A 167 -7.95 -22.18 8.37
C GLU A 167 -7.98 -22.49 9.88
N GLN A 168 -7.19 -23.45 10.36
CA GLN A 168 -7.12 -23.78 11.79
C GLN A 168 -6.46 -22.65 12.57
N ILE A 169 -5.40 -22.08 12.01
CA ILE A 169 -4.67 -20.96 12.56
C ILE A 169 -5.61 -19.75 12.72
N PHE A 170 -6.36 -19.38 11.67
CA PHE A 170 -7.26 -18.24 11.72
C PHE A 170 -8.48 -18.45 12.63
N ARG A 171 -9.01 -19.67 12.75
CA ARG A 171 -10.09 -19.96 13.72
C ARG A 171 -9.65 -19.77 15.17
N ASN A 172 -8.38 -20.04 15.46
CA ASN A 172 -7.82 -19.99 16.80
C ASN A 172 -6.95 -18.75 17.04
N LEU A 173 -7.04 -17.76 16.15
CA LEU A 173 -6.32 -16.50 16.23
C LEU A 173 -6.99 -15.52 17.20
N GLU A 174 -6.19 -14.95 18.08
CA GLU A 174 -6.53 -13.73 18.81
C GLU A 174 -5.41 -12.70 18.65
N LEU A 175 -5.72 -11.54 18.10
CA LEU A 175 -4.83 -10.38 18.00
C LEU A 175 -5.23 -9.37 19.08
N LYS A 176 -4.28 -8.99 19.95
CA LYS A 176 -4.44 -7.93 20.95
C LYS A 176 -3.61 -6.72 20.55
N ILE A 177 -4.21 -5.54 20.66
CA ILE A 177 -3.61 -4.23 20.35
C ILE A 177 -3.97 -3.29 21.50
N GLY A 178 -3.04 -3.06 22.43
CA GLY A 178 -3.38 -2.35 23.68
C GLY A 178 -4.55 -3.03 24.40
N ASN A 179 -5.64 -2.31 24.64
CA ASN A 179 -6.86 -2.86 25.24
C ASN A 179 -7.86 -3.44 24.23
N GLN A 180 -7.58 -3.33 22.92
CA GLN A 180 -8.43 -3.85 21.85
C GLN A 180 -8.06 -5.29 21.51
N SER A 181 -9.07 -6.11 21.18
CA SER A 181 -8.89 -7.47 20.69
C SER A 181 -9.59 -7.68 19.34
N SER A 182 -9.04 -8.53 18.49
CA SER A 182 -9.56 -8.89 17.17
C SER A 182 -9.30 -10.36 16.86
N GLN A 183 -10.22 -11.01 16.14
CA GLN A 183 -10.03 -12.38 15.62
C GLN A 183 -9.62 -12.39 14.14
N ARG A 184 -9.15 -11.25 13.64
CA ARG A 184 -8.74 -11.03 12.25
C ARG A 184 -7.47 -10.20 12.24
N LEU A 185 -6.68 -10.35 11.18
CA LEU A 185 -5.44 -9.59 10.97
C LEU A 185 -5.60 -8.40 10.03
N GLU A 186 -6.74 -8.28 9.35
CA GLU A 186 -6.96 -7.27 8.31
C GLU A 186 -8.03 -6.25 8.70
N ASN A 187 -7.88 -5.05 8.14
CA ASN A 187 -8.76 -3.91 8.29
C ASN A 187 -8.96 -3.51 9.76
N ILE A 188 -7.87 -3.51 10.53
CA ILE A 188 -7.90 -3.22 11.95
C ILE A 188 -7.82 -1.72 12.18
N THR A 189 -8.88 -1.14 12.72
CA THR A 189 -8.86 0.26 13.17
C THR A 189 -8.10 0.35 14.48
N ILE A 190 -7.14 1.28 14.59
CA ILE A 190 -6.46 1.59 15.84
C ILE A 190 -7.26 2.69 16.55
N SER A 191 -7.96 2.37 17.64
CA SER A 191 -8.84 3.32 18.32
C SER A 191 -8.23 3.98 19.55
N GLU A 192 -7.26 3.32 20.18
CA GLU A 192 -6.57 3.83 21.38
C GLU A 192 -5.43 4.78 21.00
N VAL A 193 -5.19 5.82 21.81
CA VAL A 193 -4.05 6.74 21.68
C VAL A 193 -3.00 6.37 22.71
N GLY A 194 -1.73 6.40 22.32
CA GLY A 194 -0.59 6.05 23.16
C GLY A 194 0.29 4.96 22.54
N SER A 195 1.22 4.46 23.36
CA SER A 195 2.13 3.37 22.99
C SER A 195 1.43 2.03 23.22
N LEU A 196 1.12 1.32 22.14
CA LEU A 196 0.32 0.09 22.14
C LEU A 196 1.22 -1.11 21.80
N ASP A 197 1.20 -2.13 22.66
CA ASP A 197 1.74 -3.45 22.32
C ASP A 197 0.75 -4.19 21.41
N VAL A 198 1.26 -4.81 20.35
CA VAL A 198 0.50 -5.72 19.49
C VAL A 198 1.06 -7.13 19.62
N VAL A 199 0.19 -8.07 19.98
CA VAL A 199 0.53 -9.48 20.17
C VAL A 199 -0.56 -10.34 19.55
N ALA A 200 -0.17 -11.31 18.72
CA ALA A 200 -1.06 -12.35 18.25
C ALA A 200 -0.89 -13.59 19.12
N SER A 201 -1.94 -14.38 19.25
CA SER A 201 -1.88 -15.71 19.80
C SER A 201 -2.66 -16.68 18.93
N VAL A 202 -2.13 -17.90 18.80
CA VAL A 202 -2.78 -19.00 18.08
C VAL A 202 -2.72 -20.21 19.00
N PHE A 203 -3.87 -20.82 19.28
CA PHE A 203 -3.99 -21.90 20.28
C PHE A 203 -3.41 -21.53 21.66
N GLY A 204 -3.44 -20.24 22.03
CA GLY A 204 -2.91 -19.73 23.30
C GLY A 204 -1.39 -19.57 23.35
N VAL A 205 -0.65 -19.91 22.28
CA VAL A 205 0.77 -19.58 22.14
C VAL A 205 0.90 -18.15 21.62
N GLU A 206 1.71 -17.32 22.27
CA GLU A 206 1.89 -15.90 21.91
C GLU A 206 3.00 -15.69 20.86
N SER A 207 2.85 -14.66 20.04
CA SER A 207 3.85 -14.18 19.09
C SER A 207 4.90 -13.27 19.74
N ASN A 208 5.89 -12.85 18.94
CA ASN A 208 6.64 -11.63 19.25
C ASN A 208 5.69 -10.42 19.39
N LYS A 209 6.19 -9.37 20.05
CA LYS A 209 5.46 -8.11 20.23
C LYS A 209 5.87 -7.11 19.16
N LEU A 210 4.89 -6.48 18.52
CA LEU A 210 5.09 -5.23 17.78
C LEU A 210 4.66 -4.05 18.67
N LYS A 211 5.08 -2.85 18.29
CA LYS A 211 4.71 -1.61 18.98
C LYS A 211 4.15 -0.61 17.98
N ILE A 212 3.04 0.03 18.36
CA ILE A 212 2.40 1.12 17.61
C ILE A 212 2.33 2.36 18.50
N GLU A 213 2.89 3.47 18.03
CA GLU A 213 2.70 4.80 18.63
C GLU A 213 1.49 5.47 17.97
N SER A 214 0.33 5.35 18.61
CA SER A 214 -0.93 5.89 18.13
C SER A 214 -1.16 7.30 18.66
N ARG A 215 -1.57 8.22 17.78
CA ARG A 215 -1.72 9.65 18.07
C ARG A 215 -3.15 10.11 17.80
N GLU A 216 -3.60 11.12 18.54
CA GLU A 216 -4.87 11.78 18.25
C GLU A 216 -4.75 12.64 16.98
N ASN A 217 -5.78 12.63 16.13
CA ASN A 217 -5.79 13.51 14.97
C ASN A 217 -6.00 14.98 15.39
N ILE A 218 -5.16 15.87 14.89
CA ILE A 218 -5.24 17.31 15.17
C ILE A 218 -5.96 18.00 14.00
N ILE A 219 -6.95 18.83 14.32
CA ILE A 219 -7.71 19.62 13.35
C ILE A 219 -7.17 21.06 13.35
N TYR A 220 -6.72 21.53 12.19
CA TYR A 220 -6.24 22.91 12.01
C TYR A 220 -7.26 23.78 11.24
N PRO A 221 -7.21 25.11 11.40
CA PRO A 221 -7.91 26.00 10.49
C PRO A 221 -7.31 25.90 9.07
N VAL A 222 -8.18 25.99 8.05
CA VAL A 222 -7.73 25.98 6.65
C VAL A 222 -6.98 27.28 6.33
N ARG A 223 -5.74 27.14 5.88
CA ARG A 223 -4.84 28.23 5.47
C ARG A 223 -4.89 28.39 3.96
N GLU A 224 -5.39 29.52 3.49
CA GLU A 224 -5.52 29.80 2.07
C GLU A 224 -4.34 30.62 1.54
N LEU A 225 -3.57 30.02 0.62
CA LEU A 225 -2.31 30.54 0.12
C LEU A 225 -2.41 30.88 -1.39
N PRO A 226 -2.14 32.13 -1.79
CA PRO A 226 -2.18 32.53 -3.19
C PRO A 226 -0.92 32.08 -3.95
N ILE A 227 -1.13 31.50 -5.13
CA ILE A 227 -0.08 31.08 -6.05
C ILE A 227 -0.09 32.00 -7.28
N ILE A 228 1.09 32.42 -7.70
CA ILE A 228 1.32 33.15 -8.96
C ILE A 228 2.22 32.32 -9.89
N PHE A 229 1.76 32.10 -11.12
CA PHE A 229 2.53 31.43 -12.16
C PHE A 229 3.28 32.46 -13.01
N HIS A 230 4.61 32.39 -12.98
CA HIS A 230 5.50 33.20 -13.79
C HIS A 230 5.90 32.47 -15.06
N VAL A 231 5.77 33.13 -16.21
CA VAL A 231 6.15 32.61 -17.52
C VAL A 231 7.05 33.61 -18.25
N PHE A 232 8.21 33.16 -18.70
CA PHE A 232 9.09 33.97 -19.55
C PHE A 232 8.48 34.19 -20.93
N SER A 233 8.69 35.37 -21.52
CA SER A 233 8.07 35.76 -22.78
C SER A 233 8.43 34.85 -23.97
N ASN A 234 9.59 34.21 -23.93
CA ASN A 234 10.06 33.22 -24.90
C ASN A 234 9.80 31.76 -24.47
N GLY A 235 9.19 31.54 -23.30
CA GLY A 235 8.93 30.22 -22.72
C GLY A 235 7.55 29.65 -23.07
N PRO A 236 7.25 28.44 -22.58
CA PRO A 236 5.97 27.78 -22.80
C PRO A 236 4.84 28.47 -22.02
N ASN A 237 3.77 28.86 -22.72
CA ASN A 237 2.61 29.51 -22.11
C ASN A 237 1.69 28.50 -21.43
N ILE A 238 1.27 28.82 -20.20
CA ILE A 238 0.25 28.08 -19.46
C ILE A 238 -1.12 28.76 -19.55
N SER A 239 -2.16 27.99 -19.84
CA SER A 239 -3.54 28.49 -19.91
C SER A 239 -4.22 28.56 -18.54
N ALA A 240 -5.30 29.35 -18.44
CA ALA A 240 -6.15 29.39 -17.25
C ALA A 240 -6.64 28.00 -16.80
N ALA A 241 -7.01 27.13 -17.76
CA ALA A 241 -7.47 25.79 -17.45
C ALA A 241 -6.36 24.91 -16.87
N GLN A 242 -5.14 25.00 -17.41
CA GLN A 242 -3.98 24.27 -16.88
C GLN A 242 -3.60 24.76 -15.49
N MET A 243 -3.54 26.07 -15.26
CA MET A 243 -3.29 26.63 -13.91
C MET A 243 -4.34 26.13 -12.90
N ASN A 244 -5.63 26.17 -13.25
CA ASN A 244 -6.69 25.66 -12.38
C ASN A 244 -6.57 24.15 -12.12
N ASN A 245 -6.12 23.36 -13.11
CA ASN A 245 -5.86 21.95 -12.93
C ASN A 245 -4.74 21.70 -11.90
N GLN A 246 -3.63 22.44 -12.01
CA GLN A 246 -2.52 22.37 -11.04
C GLN A 246 -3.00 22.69 -9.60
N ILE A 247 -3.79 23.76 -9.45
CA ILE A 247 -4.39 24.13 -8.14
C ILE A 247 -5.34 23.05 -7.63
N THR A 248 -6.15 22.45 -8.51
CA THR A 248 -7.09 21.40 -8.13
C THR A 248 -6.36 20.15 -7.62
N ASN A 249 -5.33 19.71 -8.32
CA ASN A 249 -4.55 18.53 -7.93
C ASN A 249 -3.76 18.78 -6.63
N ALA A 250 -3.18 19.98 -6.47
CA ALA A 250 -2.53 20.36 -5.22
C ALA A 250 -3.53 20.36 -4.04
N ASN A 251 -4.71 20.93 -4.23
CA ASN A 251 -5.74 20.92 -3.18
C ASN A 251 -6.24 19.50 -2.86
N ALA A 252 -6.35 18.61 -3.85
CA ALA A 252 -6.72 17.22 -3.61
C ALA A 252 -5.66 16.49 -2.75
N ALA A 253 -4.38 16.71 -3.04
CA ALA A 253 -3.26 16.20 -2.25
C ALA A 253 -3.30 16.70 -0.80
N PHE A 254 -3.33 18.01 -0.62
CA PHE A 254 -3.27 18.61 0.72
C PHE A 254 -4.54 18.39 1.55
N SER A 255 -5.68 18.06 0.92
CA SER A 255 -6.92 17.68 1.61
C SER A 255 -7.09 16.18 1.86
N ASN A 256 -6.10 15.35 1.52
CA ASN A 256 -6.14 13.88 1.63
C ASN A 256 -7.29 13.24 0.82
N ASN A 257 -7.51 13.76 -0.39
CA ASN A 257 -8.62 13.36 -1.26
C ASN A 257 -8.16 12.70 -2.57
N ILE A 258 -6.92 12.22 -2.61
CA ILE A 258 -6.42 11.37 -3.70
C ILE A 258 -6.64 9.90 -3.32
N ARG A 259 -6.78 9.03 -4.32
CA ARG A 259 -6.92 7.58 -4.15
C ARG A 259 -5.94 6.88 -5.08
N THR A 260 -5.38 5.79 -4.59
CA THR A 260 -4.54 4.86 -5.35
C THR A 260 -5.19 3.48 -5.41
N SER A 261 -4.57 2.56 -6.15
CA SER A 261 -4.90 1.13 -6.14
C SER A 261 -4.51 0.42 -4.83
N PHE A 262 -3.73 1.07 -3.96
CA PHE A 262 -3.26 0.54 -2.69
C PHE A 262 -4.18 0.94 -1.52
N LYS A 263 -4.03 0.27 -0.37
CA LYS A 263 -4.68 0.69 0.87
C LYS A 263 -4.13 2.04 1.33
N SER A 264 -5.02 2.90 1.84
CA SER A 264 -4.63 4.20 2.36
C SER A 264 -3.71 4.06 3.57
N ASN A 265 -2.63 4.84 3.57
CA ASN A 265 -1.67 4.87 4.68
C ASN A 265 -2.37 5.23 6.00
N VAL A 266 -2.06 4.51 7.08
CA VAL A 266 -2.68 4.71 8.39
C VAL A 266 -2.48 6.14 8.96
N ASN A 267 -1.39 6.80 8.56
CA ASN A 267 -1.03 8.16 8.95
C ASN A 267 -1.44 9.23 7.92
N ALA A 268 -2.14 8.88 6.84
CA ALA A 268 -2.59 9.85 5.84
C ALA A 268 -3.59 10.84 6.45
N VAL A 269 -3.31 12.15 6.43
CA VAL A 269 -4.16 13.17 7.05
C VAL A 269 -4.38 14.39 6.15
N ASN A 270 -5.45 15.14 6.43
CA ASN A 270 -5.65 16.46 5.86
C ASN A 270 -4.59 17.43 6.41
N ASN A 271 -3.98 18.21 5.53
CA ASN A 271 -2.88 19.12 5.85
C ASN A 271 -3.35 20.55 6.14
N TYR A 272 -4.61 20.86 5.84
CA TYR A 272 -5.26 22.15 6.06
C TYR A 272 -4.63 23.32 5.32
N PHE A 273 -3.88 23.06 4.25
CA PHE A 273 -3.46 24.08 3.29
C PHE A 273 -4.37 24.02 2.06
N ARG A 274 -4.87 25.20 1.65
CA ARG A 274 -5.66 25.38 0.43
C ARG A 274 -4.95 26.41 -0.45
N TYR A 275 -4.79 26.09 -1.72
CA TYR A 275 -4.17 26.96 -2.70
C TYR A 275 -5.23 27.60 -3.59
N ARG A 276 -4.98 28.84 -3.99
CA ARG A 276 -5.79 29.57 -4.97
C ARG A 276 -4.88 30.33 -5.92
N LEU A 277 -5.37 30.63 -7.12
CA LEU A 277 -4.68 31.57 -8.00
C LEU A 277 -4.72 32.98 -7.39
N ALA A 278 -3.61 33.71 -7.51
CA ALA A 278 -3.54 35.12 -7.16
C ALA A 278 -4.49 35.92 -8.07
N ASP A 279 -5.38 36.72 -7.47
CA ASP A 279 -6.34 37.57 -8.17
C ASP A 279 -5.91 39.03 -8.23
N ARG A 280 -4.85 39.38 -7.50
CA ARG A 280 -4.29 40.72 -7.42
C ARG A 280 -2.78 40.73 -7.56
N ASP A 281 -2.27 41.71 -8.30
CA ASP A 281 -0.85 41.98 -8.47
C ASP A 281 -0.20 42.57 -7.19
N PRO A 282 1.13 42.75 -7.15
CA PRO A 282 1.82 43.34 -6.01
C PRO A 282 1.30 44.73 -5.63
N GLU A 283 0.83 45.53 -6.60
CA GLU A 283 0.23 46.85 -6.43
C GLU A 283 -1.23 46.80 -5.92
N GLY A 284 -1.83 45.61 -5.86
CA GLY A 284 -3.20 45.37 -5.36
C GLY A 284 -4.29 45.51 -6.42
N GLN A 285 -3.93 45.71 -7.68
CA GLN A 285 -4.86 45.78 -8.81
C GLN A 285 -5.33 44.38 -9.19
N VAL A 286 -6.56 44.28 -9.70
CA VAL A 286 -7.10 43.01 -10.17
C VAL A 286 -6.35 42.60 -11.44
N MET A 287 -5.87 41.36 -11.49
CA MET A 287 -5.14 40.85 -12.64
C MET A 287 -6.04 40.62 -13.85
N GLU A 288 -5.55 40.91 -15.06
CA GLU A 288 -6.25 40.60 -16.31
C GLU A 288 -6.48 39.09 -16.48
N LEU A 289 -5.44 38.31 -16.19
CA LEU A 289 -5.51 36.86 -16.10
C LEU A 289 -5.09 36.42 -14.70
N THR A 290 -6.07 35.98 -13.89
CA THR A 290 -5.85 35.48 -12.54
C THR A 290 -4.75 34.41 -12.50
N GLY A 291 -3.76 34.62 -11.63
CA GLY A 291 -2.69 33.67 -11.37
C GLY A 291 -1.58 33.65 -12.43
N TYR A 292 -1.59 34.54 -13.43
CA TYR A 292 -0.59 34.55 -14.50
C TYR A 292 0.22 35.85 -14.53
N ASN A 293 1.54 35.72 -14.54
CA ASN A 293 2.47 36.83 -14.70
C ASN A 293 3.48 36.54 -15.82
N ARG A 294 3.50 37.39 -16.85
CA ARG A 294 4.49 37.31 -17.94
C ARG A 294 5.73 38.13 -17.61
N ILE A 295 6.91 37.54 -17.83
CA ILE A 295 8.21 38.20 -17.62
C ILE A 295 8.87 38.37 -18.99
N GLU A 296 9.08 39.62 -19.40
CA GLU A 296 9.75 39.91 -20.67
C GLU A 296 11.25 39.64 -20.59
N VAL A 297 11.75 38.78 -21.47
CA VAL A 297 13.15 38.41 -21.61
C VAL A 297 13.59 38.44 -23.09
N PRO A 298 14.90 38.51 -23.38
CA PRO A 298 15.43 38.29 -24.72
C PRO A 298 15.00 36.95 -25.32
N SER A 299 14.92 36.85 -26.64
CA SER A 299 14.47 35.63 -27.32
C SER A 299 15.35 34.41 -27.05
N ASP A 300 16.63 34.62 -26.79
CA ASP A 300 17.65 33.61 -26.52
C ASP A 300 17.83 33.30 -25.01
N PHE A 301 17.04 33.93 -24.13
CA PHE A 301 17.08 33.68 -22.69
C PHE A 301 16.73 32.22 -22.34
N ASN A 302 17.57 31.56 -21.54
CA ASN A 302 17.36 30.17 -21.12
C ASN A 302 18.10 29.88 -19.80
N ALA A 303 18.06 28.63 -19.33
CA ALA A 303 18.66 28.23 -18.06
C ALA A 303 20.19 28.41 -17.99
N ASP A 304 20.88 28.45 -19.14
CA ASP A 304 22.33 28.69 -19.23
C ASP A 304 22.69 30.19 -19.30
N SER A 305 21.70 31.08 -19.41
CA SER A 305 21.91 32.52 -19.44
C SER A 305 22.57 32.99 -18.13
N PRO A 306 23.66 33.80 -18.16
CA PRO A 306 24.34 34.28 -16.96
C PRO A 306 23.41 35.04 -16.00
N GLU A 307 22.37 35.67 -16.55
CA GLU A 307 21.40 36.48 -15.82
C GLU A 307 20.21 35.65 -15.30
N TYR A 308 20.11 34.37 -15.65
CA TYR A 308 18.92 33.52 -15.41
C TYR A 308 18.44 33.58 -13.95
N LEU A 309 19.35 33.36 -13.00
CA LEU A 309 19.03 33.38 -11.58
C LEU A 309 18.66 34.79 -11.09
N GLN A 310 19.34 35.82 -11.60
CA GLN A 310 19.07 37.22 -11.28
C GLN A 310 17.70 37.65 -11.80
N THR A 311 17.33 37.29 -13.03
CA THR A 311 16.02 37.57 -13.60
C THR A 311 14.90 36.94 -12.77
N LYS A 312 15.05 35.69 -12.31
CA LYS A 312 14.09 35.06 -11.40
C LYS A 312 14.00 35.78 -10.07
N PHE A 313 15.15 36.12 -9.49
CA PHE A 313 15.22 36.81 -8.21
C PHE A 313 14.57 38.20 -8.28
N ASP A 314 14.75 38.93 -9.37
CA ASP A 314 14.15 40.25 -9.57
C ASP A 314 12.65 40.15 -9.83
N ALA A 315 12.23 39.17 -10.64
CA ALA A 315 10.84 39.03 -11.08
C ALA A 315 9.91 38.36 -10.06
N MET A 316 10.44 37.60 -9.08
CA MET A 316 9.59 36.98 -8.05
C MET A 316 8.81 38.07 -7.30
N TRP A 317 7.53 37.79 -7.06
CA TRP A 317 6.68 38.61 -6.20
C TRP A 317 7.02 38.37 -4.73
N ASP A 318 6.60 39.28 -3.86
CA ASP A 318 6.91 39.22 -2.42
C ASP A 318 6.45 37.87 -1.82
N PRO A 319 7.37 37.01 -1.35
CA PRO A 319 7.03 35.71 -0.78
C PRO A 319 6.25 35.80 0.54
N ASN A 320 6.17 36.99 1.16
CA ASN A 320 5.23 37.22 2.27
C ASN A 320 3.78 37.33 1.80
N ARG A 321 3.52 37.40 0.49
CA ARG A 321 2.19 37.60 -0.08
C ARG A 321 1.82 36.55 -1.11
N TYR A 322 2.79 35.91 -1.79
CA TYR A 322 2.55 34.97 -2.87
C TYR A 322 3.52 33.78 -2.81
N ILE A 323 3.05 32.60 -3.22
CA ILE A 323 3.92 31.50 -3.60
C ILE A 323 4.26 31.69 -5.08
N ASN A 324 5.54 31.91 -5.38
CA ASN A 324 6.05 32.10 -6.74
C ASN A 324 6.29 30.75 -7.40
N VAL A 325 5.63 30.47 -8.53
CA VAL A 325 5.82 29.25 -9.32
C VAL A 325 6.24 29.62 -10.74
N PHE A 326 7.45 29.23 -11.18
CA PHE A 326 7.92 29.44 -12.53
C PHE A 326 7.58 28.24 -13.42
N ILE A 327 7.06 28.47 -14.62
CA ILE A 327 6.86 27.43 -15.63
C ILE A 327 7.96 27.52 -16.67
N GLU A 328 8.74 26.44 -16.82
CA GLU A 328 10.03 26.48 -17.52
C GLU A 328 10.29 25.22 -18.35
N SER A 329 11.26 25.30 -19.27
CA SER A 329 11.81 24.12 -19.96
C SER A 329 13.05 23.63 -19.21
N ILE A 330 12.84 22.87 -18.14
CA ILE A 330 13.89 22.38 -17.23
C ILE A 330 14.68 21.25 -17.91
N GLY A 331 13.99 20.27 -18.51
CA GLY A 331 14.58 19.20 -19.31
C GLY A 331 15.23 18.06 -18.52
N PHE A 332 15.69 18.28 -17.29
CA PHE A 332 16.38 17.27 -16.46
C PHE A 332 15.63 16.84 -15.19
N ALA A 333 14.54 17.53 -14.84
CA ALA A 333 13.73 17.28 -13.65
C ALA A 333 12.26 17.61 -13.95
N ALA A 334 11.33 17.12 -13.12
CA ALA A 334 9.93 17.55 -13.20
C ALA A 334 9.70 18.89 -12.52
N GLY A 335 10.48 19.19 -11.48
CA GLY A 335 10.40 20.42 -10.73
C GLY A 335 11.55 20.56 -9.75
N PHE A 336 11.59 21.73 -9.11
CA PHE A 336 12.43 21.97 -7.95
C PHE A 336 11.84 23.10 -7.11
N ALA A 337 12.14 23.08 -5.82
CA ALA A 337 11.67 24.08 -4.87
C ALA A 337 12.79 24.48 -3.92
N TYR A 338 12.77 25.72 -3.46
CA TYR A 338 13.62 26.13 -2.36
C TYR A 338 12.98 25.75 -1.03
N LEU A 339 13.79 25.22 -0.11
CA LEU A 339 13.36 25.00 1.27
C LEU A 339 13.21 26.35 2.01
N PRO A 340 12.29 26.43 2.99
CA PRO A 340 12.09 27.63 3.79
C PRO A 340 13.28 27.87 4.74
N THR A 341 13.58 29.15 4.98
CA THR A 341 14.43 29.58 6.10
C THR A 341 13.55 30.00 7.26
N LEU A 342 13.88 29.57 8.47
CA LEU A 342 13.11 29.79 9.70
C LEU A 342 13.75 30.85 10.60
N SER A 343 12.96 31.48 11.46
CA SER A 343 13.45 32.43 12.47
C SER A 343 13.87 31.72 13.77
N ASN A 344 12.92 31.08 14.45
CA ASN A 344 13.05 30.13 15.59
C ASN A 344 11.62 29.61 15.93
N PRO A 345 11.39 28.41 16.50
CA PRO A 345 12.33 27.32 16.80
C PRO A 345 13.01 26.77 15.54
N ALA A 346 14.18 26.15 15.73
CA ALA A 346 14.79 25.31 14.70
C ALA A 346 13.90 24.09 14.42
N ILE A 347 13.59 23.83 13.15
CA ILE A 347 13.02 22.57 12.69
C ILE A 347 14.17 21.74 12.09
N PRO A 348 14.36 20.47 12.45
CA PRO A 348 15.46 19.65 11.96
C PRO A 348 15.61 19.67 10.44
N GLY A 349 16.83 19.83 9.95
CA GLY A 349 17.17 19.93 8.52
C GLY A 349 17.03 21.33 7.91
N LEU A 350 16.17 22.20 8.45
CA LEU A 350 15.92 23.53 7.89
C LEU A 350 16.88 24.57 8.45
N GLN A 351 17.22 25.55 7.61
CA GLN A 351 18.10 26.64 7.98
C GLN A 351 17.39 27.61 8.94
N VAL A 352 18.14 28.11 9.92
CA VAL A 352 17.66 29.11 10.88
C VAL A 352 18.44 30.39 10.70
N ASN A 353 17.74 31.49 10.51
CA ASN A 353 18.30 32.84 10.46
C ASN A 353 17.62 33.70 11.53
N SER A 354 18.35 33.93 12.63
CA SER A 354 17.87 34.72 13.77
C SER A 354 18.07 36.23 13.60
N ASN A 355 18.41 36.71 12.40
CA ASN A 355 18.47 38.14 12.12
C ASN A 355 17.06 38.75 12.29
N PRO A 356 16.88 39.77 13.15
CA PRO A 356 15.57 40.41 13.35
C PRO A 356 15.06 41.16 12.11
N ASP A 357 15.93 41.44 11.14
CA ASP A 357 15.62 42.13 9.89
C ASP A 357 16.24 41.35 8.71
N PRO A 358 15.68 40.17 8.40
CA PRO A 358 16.25 39.26 7.42
C PRO A 358 16.04 39.79 6.00
N VAL A 359 17.07 39.66 5.17
CA VAL A 359 17.01 39.94 3.74
C VAL A 359 16.92 38.63 2.97
N ILE A 360 16.16 38.62 1.89
CA ILE A 360 16.15 37.50 0.95
C ILE A 360 17.27 37.69 -0.06
N ASN A 361 18.03 36.64 -0.33
CA ASN A 361 19.18 36.66 -1.23
C ASN A 361 19.13 35.54 -2.27
N TYR A 362 17.96 34.95 -2.52
CA TYR A 362 17.78 33.89 -3.52
C TYR A 362 16.34 33.93 -4.06
N PRO A 363 16.07 33.38 -5.25
CA PRO A 363 14.72 33.35 -5.81
C PRO A 363 13.88 32.29 -5.08
N TYR A 364 13.34 32.62 -3.91
CA TYR A 364 12.51 31.71 -3.13
C TYR A 364 11.19 31.42 -3.89
N SER A 365 11.23 30.33 -4.65
CA SER A 365 10.18 29.93 -5.58
C SER A 365 10.15 28.42 -5.78
N ILE A 366 9.10 27.98 -6.48
CA ILE A 366 8.99 26.67 -7.11
C ILE A 366 9.24 26.85 -8.61
N SER A 367 9.83 25.86 -9.24
CA SER A 367 9.91 25.72 -10.69
C SER A 367 9.29 24.42 -11.12
N LEU A 368 8.44 24.46 -12.13
CA LEU A 368 7.83 23.29 -12.75
C LEU A 368 8.25 23.20 -14.20
N ASP A 369 8.64 22.00 -14.61
CA ASP A 369 8.86 21.71 -16.01
C ASP A 369 7.51 21.69 -16.75
N TYR A 370 7.48 22.37 -17.89
CA TYR A 370 6.27 22.54 -18.69
C TYR A 370 5.63 21.21 -19.11
N ARG A 371 6.42 20.12 -19.24
CA ARG A 371 5.90 18.78 -19.56
C ARG A 371 4.93 18.27 -18.50
N PHE A 372 5.09 18.68 -17.25
CA PHE A 372 4.21 18.29 -16.14
C PHE A 372 3.13 19.34 -15.87
N ALA A 373 3.41 20.62 -16.15
CA ALA A 373 2.44 21.68 -15.93
C ALA A 373 1.39 21.84 -17.06
N ILE A 374 1.76 21.49 -18.30
CA ILE A 374 1.03 21.87 -19.53
C ILE A 374 0.60 20.66 -20.36
N GLU A 375 1.46 19.65 -20.54
CA GLU A 375 1.17 18.54 -21.46
C GLU A 375 0.03 17.64 -20.95
N LEU A 376 -0.86 17.23 -21.86
CA LEU A 376 -2.07 16.47 -21.52
C LEU A 376 -1.78 15.03 -21.07
N ASN A 377 -0.62 14.48 -21.45
CA ASN A 377 -0.19 13.13 -21.08
C ASN A 377 0.80 13.16 -19.91
N ASN A 378 0.64 14.13 -19.00
CA ASN A 378 1.51 14.24 -17.82
C ASN A 378 1.53 12.91 -17.05
N PRO A 379 2.70 12.26 -16.90
CA PRO A 379 2.81 10.99 -16.19
C PRO A 379 2.58 11.12 -14.68
N ASN A 380 2.64 12.32 -14.11
CA ASN A 380 2.38 12.61 -12.70
C ASN A 380 1.69 13.97 -12.50
N SER A 381 0.38 13.95 -12.23
CA SER A 381 -0.44 15.14 -12.00
C SER A 381 -0.17 15.87 -10.66
N HIS A 382 0.72 15.35 -9.82
CA HIS A 382 0.97 15.81 -8.46
C HIS A 382 2.34 16.48 -8.24
N VAL A 383 3.10 16.78 -9.31
CA VAL A 383 4.41 17.45 -9.19
C VAL A 383 4.31 18.78 -8.43
N LEU A 384 3.32 19.63 -8.71
CA LEU A 384 3.15 20.87 -7.93
C LEU A 384 2.91 20.58 -6.44
N ALA A 385 2.17 19.52 -6.10
CA ALA A 385 1.93 19.15 -4.71
C ALA A 385 3.24 18.71 -4.01
N HIS A 386 4.07 17.94 -4.72
CA HIS A 386 5.40 17.53 -4.28
C HIS A 386 6.30 18.75 -4.01
N GLU A 387 6.40 19.68 -4.97
CA GLU A 387 7.20 20.90 -4.81
C GLU A 387 6.65 21.83 -3.72
N LEU A 388 5.33 21.87 -3.53
CA LEU A 388 4.73 22.59 -2.41
C LEU A 388 5.08 21.94 -1.05
N GLY A 389 5.23 20.62 -1.00
CA GLY A 389 5.75 19.91 0.16
C GLY A 389 7.17 20.39 0.52
N HIS A 390 8.06 20.48 -0.47
CA HIS A 390 9.39 21.09 -0.28
C HIS A 390 9.34 22.56 0.13
N TYR A 391 8.50 23.37 -0.52
CA TYR A 391 8.29 24.77 -0.13
C TYR A 391 7.84 24.90 1.33
N LEU A 392 7.09 23.90 1.84
CA LEU A 392 6.66 23.76 3.23
C LEU A 392 7.64 22.95 4.10
N GLY A 393 8.87 22.72 3.63
CA GLY A 393 9.98 22.18 4.40
C GLY A 393 10.05 20.66 4.52
N LEU A 394 9.31 19.92 3.72
CA LEU A 394 9.44 18.47 3.61
C LEU A 394 10.67 18.08 2.77
N TYR A 395 11.26 16.94 3.10
CA TYR A 395 12.30 16.29 2.30
C TYR A 395 11.70 15.12 1.54
N HIS A 396 12.43 14.59 0.56
CA HIS A 396 12.09 13.30 -0.03
C HIS A 396 12.07 12.20 1.04
N THR A 397 11.07 11.31 1.03
CA THR A 397 10.99 10.20 2.01
C THR A 397 12.17 9.24 1.91
N PHE A 398 12.83 9.17 0.74
CA PHE A 398 14.04 8.39 0.49
C PHE A 398 15.35 9.15 0.79
N HIS A 399 15.30 10.22 1.59
CA HIS A 399 16.45 11.13 1.80
C HIS A 399 17.75 10.40 2.19
N ASN A 400 17.74 9.62 3.28
CA ASN A 400 18.85 8.77 3.67
C ASN A 400 18.44 7.72 4.73
N CYS A 401 19.32 6.74 4.97
CA CYS A 401 19.16 5.73 6.03
C CYS A 401 19.69 6.14 7.41
N GLY A 402 20.05 7.40 7.60
CA GLY A 402 20.43 8.00 8.88
C GLY A 402 19.24 8.67 9.55
N THR A 403 19.04 9.95 9.27
CA THR A 403 17.96 10.77 9.84
C THR A 403 16.63 10.63 9.11
N GLY A 404 16.59 9.96 7.96
CA GLY A 404 15.40 9.93 7.11
C GLY A 404 15.04 11.34 6.62
N ASP A 405 13.74 11.58 6.42
CA ASP A 405 13.17 12.88 6.01
C ASP A 405 12.74 13.76 7.21
N PHE A 406 13.13 13.38 8.43
CA PHE A 406 12.73 13.98 9.71
C PHE A 406 11.23 13.85 10.06
N CYS A 407 10.52 12.89 9.46
CA CYS A 407 9.15 12.52 9.81
C CYS A 407 9.13 11.04 10.24
N ASP A 408 8.90 10.79 11.53
CA ASP A 408 9.06 9.44 12.11
C ASP A 408 8.06 8.42 11.56
N ASP A 409 6.87 8.88 11.15
CA ASP A 409 5.83 8.05 10.54
C ASP A 409 6.01 7.78 9.04
N THR A 410 7.13 8.21 8.44
CA THR A 410 7.55 7.77 7.11
C THR A 410 8.71 6.78 7.25
N LEU A 411 8.62 5.63 6.56
CA LEU A 411 9.66 4.61 6.71
C LEU A 411 10.93 5.05 5.96
N PRO A 412 12.08 5.22 6.65
CA PRO A 412 13.32 5.62 5.98
C PRO A 412 13.76 4.56 4.98
N HIS A 413 14.08 5.01 3.77
CA HIS A 413 14.58 4.16 2.69
C HIS A 413 15.52 4.94 1.77
N SER A 414 16.11 4.28 0.78
CA SER A 414 16.98 4.91 -0.20
C SER A 414 16.73 4.33 -1.59
N ILE A 415 16.77 5.21 -2.59
CA ILE A 415 16.62 4.84 -4.00
C ILE A 415 17.95 4.88 -4.78
N THR A 416 19.09 5.15 -4.11
CA THR A 416 20.39 5.36 -4.80
C THR A 416 20.86 4.17 -5.63
N ASN A 417 20.41 2.96 -5.28
CA ASN A 417 20.75 1.72 -5.98
C ASN A 417 19.68 1.27 -6.97
N LEU A 418 18.62 2.07 -7.17
CA LEU A 418 17.56 1.81 -8.13
C LEU A 418 17.86 2.54 -9.44
N SER A 419 17.40 1.96 -10.55
CA SER A 419 17.58 2.55 -11.88
C SER A 419 16.38 2.28 -12.78
N GLY A 420 16.11 3.18 -13.72
CA GLY A 420 14.99 3.06 -14.64
C GLY A 420 13.66 2.94 -13.91
N ASN A 421 12.78 2.07 -14.40
CA ASN A 421 11.42 1.93 -13.88
C ASN A 421 11.35 1.51 -12.39
N ALA A 422 12.42 0.96 -11.82
CA ALA A 422 12.45 0.59 -10.40
C ALA A 422 12.38 1.82 -9.48
N VAL A 423 12.87 2.98 -9.93
CA VAL A 423 12.79 4.25 -9.18
C VAL A 423 11.34 4.63 -8.90
N PHE A 424 10.43 4.36 -9.84
CA PHE A 424 9.02 4.75 -9.74
C PHE A 424 8.11 3.67 -9.14
N ASN A 425 8.66 2.54 -8.70
CA ASN A 425 7.87 1.46 -8.13
C ASN A 425 7.43 1.78 -6.68
N ASN A 426 6.13 1.67 -6.41
CA ASN A 426 5.55 1.79 -5.07
C ASN A 426 6.10 0.76 -4.07
N ASN A 427 6.58 -0.40 -4.52
CA ASN A 427 7.27 -1.35 -3.67
C ASN A 427 8.64 -0.82 -3.29
N ARG A 428 8.80 -0.50 -2.01
CA ARG A 428 10.04 0.01 -1.42
C ARG A 428 10.60 -0.98 -0.42
N ARG A 429 11.89 -0.84 -0.16
CA ARG A 429 12.61 -1.56 0.90
C ARG A 429 13.17 -0.56 1.89
N GLY A 430 12.71 -0.63 3.13
CA GLY A 430 13.19 0.19 4.23
C GLY A 430 14.66 -0.07 4.53
N CYS A 431 15.30 0.87 5.20
CA CYS A 431 16.72 0.80 5.54
C CYS A 431 17.08 -0.38 6.46
N LEU A 432 16.11 -0.90 7.22
CA LEU A 432 16.26 -2.09 8.07
C LEU A 432 16.01 -3.41 7.30
N GLY A 433 15.62 -3.32 6.04
CA GLY A 433 15.44 -4.45 5.13
C GLY A 433 14.00 -4.89 4.93
N ASP A 434 13.05 -4.28 5.63
CA ASP A 434 11.62 -4.57 5.53
C ASP A 434 11.01 -4.05 4.23
N ASN A 435 10.13 -4.82 3.62
CA ASN A 435 9.40 -4.38 2.44
C ASN A 435 8.14 -3.62 2.84
N PHE A 436 7.80 -2.58 2.08
CA PHE A 436 6.59 -1.81 2.28
C PHE A 436 6.11 -1.20 0.96
N ILE A 437 4.86 -0.76 0.94
CA ILE A 437 4.31 0.02 -0.16
C ILE A 437 4.34 1.50 0.21
N SER A 438 5.06 2.30 -0.58
CA SER A 438 5.04 3.76 -0.49
C SER A 438 3.95 4.30 -1.41
N THR A 439 3.13 5.21 -0.90
CA THR A 439 2.19 6.04 -1.67
C THR A 439 2.32 7.52 -1.28
N ASN A 440 3.47 7.89 -0.70
CA ASN A 440 3.70 9.23 -0.18
C ASN A 440 3.99 10.21 -1.32
N ILE A 441 3.41 11.41 -1.26
CA ILE A 441 3.58 12.45 -2.27
C ILE A 441 5.03 12.92 -2.38
N MET A 442 5.83 12.83 -1.30
CA MET A 442 7.25 13.18 -1.29
C MET A 442 8.19 12.05 -1.74
N ASP A 443 7.64 10.97 -2.32
CA ASP A 443 8.39 9.92 -2.99
C ASP A 443 8.30 10.08 -4.52
N TYR A 444 9.12 9.37 -5.29
CA TYR A 444 9.10 9.35 -6.76
C TYR A 444 8.23 8.22 -7.32
N VAL A 445 7.34 7.64 -6.53
CA VAL A 445 6.52 6.49 -6.96
C VAL A 445 5.40 6.94 -7.91
N ILE A 446 4.87 6.00 -8.71
CA ILE A 446 3.81 6.28 -9.70
C ILE A 446 2.51 6.70 -9.02
N GLU A 447 2.03 5.88 -8.08
CA GLU A 447 0.76 6.13 -7.41
C GLU A 447 0.98 6.77 -6.04
N VAL A 448 0.50 7.99 -5.86
CA VAL A 448 0.61 8.73 -4.60
C VAL A 448 -0.76 9.16 -4.12
N ASP A 449 -1.01 9.15 -2.81
CA ASP A 449 -2.26 9.65 -2.24
C ASP A 449 -2.15 10.53 -1.00
N ASN A 450 -1.00 10.55 -0.32
CA ASN A 450 -0.96 11.15 1.02
C ASN A 450 0.30 11.97 1.33
N PHE A 451 0.09 12.89 2.27
CA PHE A 451 1.08 13.31 3.26
C PHE A 451 0.72 12.68 4.61
N THR A 452 1.73 12.37 5.42
CA THR A 452 1.54 11.75 6.73
C THR A 452 1.26 12.78 7.84
N PHE A 453 0.98 12.30 9.04
CA PHE A 453 0.74 13.13 10.21
C PHE A 453 1.96 13.96 10.57
N ASP A 454 3.16 13.37 10.63
CA ASP A 454 4.37 14.13 10.98
C ASP A 454 4.77 15.12 9.88
N GLN A 455 4.54 14.76 8.62
CA GLN A 455 4.70 15.69 7.50
C GLN A 455 3.76 16.90 7.67
N ARG A 456 2.49 16.69 8.04
CA ARG A 456 1.58 17.80 8.37
C ARG A 456 2.12 18.65 9.51
N GLU A 457 2.47 18.06 10.65
CA GLU A 457 2.94 18.82 11.82
C GLU A 457 4.19 19.64 11.47
N ARG A 458 5.08 19.08 10.66
CA ARG A 458 6.26 19.77 10.14
C ARG A 458 5.89 20.96 9.25
N MET A 459 5.01 20.78 8.27
CA MET A 459 4.53 21.87 7.41
C MET A 459 3.79 22.94 8.20
N GLN A 460 3.03 22.54 9.23
CA GLN A 460 2.33 23.45 10.12
C GLN A 460 3.33 24.31 10.91
N ALA A 461 4.40 23.70 11.45
CA ALA A 461 5.48 24.41 12.12
C ALA A 461 6.25 25.35 11.17
N VAL A 462 6.46 24.97 9.91
CA VAL A 462 7.06 25.86 8.89
C VAL A 462 6.20 27.08 8.65
N TYR A 463 4.88 26.90 8.43
CA TYR A 463 3.98 28.03 8.25
C TYR A 463 4.05 29.01 9.44
N GLU A 464 4.17 28.53 10.68
CA GLU A 464 4.24 29.41 11.85
C GLU A 464 5.59 30.14 11.95
N ASN A 465 6.70 29.53 11.50
CA ASN A 465 8.05 30.00 11.85
C ASN A 465 8.93 30.46 10.67
N ALA A 466 8.50 30.21 9.42
CA ALA A 466 9.21 30.64 8.22
C ALA A 466 9.33 32.16 8.13
N ILE A 467 10.49 32.64 7.71
CA ILE A 467 10.76 34.08 7.63
C ILE A 467 9.93 34.74 6.53
N PHE A 468 9.92 34.12 5.35
CA PHE A 468 9.25 34.63 4.16
C PHE A 468 8.10 33.69 3.81
N PHE A 469 6.86 34.05 4.13
CA PHE A 469 5.73 33.14 3.90
C PHE A 469 4.38 33.88 3.73
N PRO A 470 3.50 33.44 2.80
CA PRO A 470 2.25 34.13 2.48
C PRO A 470 1.12 33.90 3.50
N ARG A 471 1.39 34.20 4.77
CA ARG A 471 0.43 34.11 5.88
C ARG A 471 -0.78 35.02 5.65
N GLN A 472 -1.93 34.63 6.19
CA GLN A 472 -3.18 35.37 6.02
C GLN A 472 -3.08 36.84 6.54
N GLU A 473 -2.36 37.06 7.63
CA GLU A 473 -2.08 38.39 8.18
C GLU A 473 -1.28 39.29 7.22
N ASN A 474 -0.43 38.70 6.38
CA ASN A 474 0.35 39.40 5.38
C ASN A 474 -0.46 39.73 4.11
N GLN A 475 -1.62 39.10 3.91
CA GLN A 475 -2.48 39.34 2.74
C GLN A 475 -3.37 40.58 2.88
N THR A 476 -3.56 41.10 4.11
CA THR A 476 -4.47 42.23 4.40
C THR A 476 -3.77 43.44 5.03
N SER A 477 -2.53 43.27 5.49
CA SER A 477 -1.74 44.33 6.10
C SER A 477 -0.93 45.08 5.04
N ARG A 478 -0.62 46.37 5.29
CA ARG A 478 0.46 47.08 4.57
C ARG A 478 1.81 46.50 5.00
N VAL A 479 2.10 45.27 4.57
CA VAL A 479 3.40 44.63 4.79
C VAL A 479 4.43 45.49 4.07
N SER A 480 5.52 45.84 4.78
CA SER A 480 6.63 46.53 4.13
C SER A 480 7.19 45.62 3.04
N PRO A 481 7.49 46.14 1.84
CA PRO A 481 8.03 45.31 0.77
C PRO A 481 9.23 44.50 1.25
N ILE A 482 9.32 43.25 0.80
CA ILE A 482 10.48 42.42 1.07
C ILE A 482 11.79 43.13 0.71
N ARG A 483 12.78 42.99 1.60
CA ARG A 483 14.12 43.50 1.37
C ARG A 483 14.95 42.45 0.65
N LYS A 484 15.32 42.74 -0.60
CA LYS A 484 16.26 41.93 -1.38
C LYS A 484 17.71 42.35 -1.07
N GLY A 485 18.53 41.37 -0.71
CA GLY A 485 19.98 41.52 -0.58
C GLY A 485 20.72 41.22 -1.88
N GLU A 486 22.05 41.08 -1.80
CA GLU A 486 22.85 40.57 -2.91
C GLU A 486 22.53 39.09 -3.15
N LEU A 487 22.29 38.71 -4.42
CA LEU A 487 21.95 37.34 -4.81
C LEU A 487 23.09 36.38 -4.43
N ASP A 488 22.76 35.34 -3.69
CA ASP A 488 23.64 34.25 -3.29
C ASP A 488 23.32 32.98 -4.10
N PRO A 489 24.11 32.68 -5.16
CA PRO A 489 23.89 31.52 -6.00
C PRO A 489 24.30 30.19 -5.33
N SER A 490 24.88 30.22 -4.13
CA SER A 490 25.25 29.00 -3.38
C SER A 490 24.05 28.33 -2.73
N ILE A 491 22.96 29.08 -2.50
CA ILE A 491 21.70 28.54 -2.02
C ILE A 491 21.05 27.78 -3.18
N LYS A 492 20.90 26.46 -3.02
CA LYS A 492 20.35 25.57 -4.05
C LYS A 492 18.94 25.10 -3.67
N PRO A 493 18.04 24.95 -4.65
CA PRO A 493 16.77 24.27 -4.43
C PRO A 493 16.99 22.75 -4.25
N ILE A 494 16.00 22.08 -3.68
CA ILE A 494 15.88 20.63 -3.77
C ILE A 494 15.25 20.27 -5.11
N ILE A 495 15.83 19.28 -5.80
CA ILE A 495 15.49 18.93 -7.19
C ILE A 495 14.72 17.63 -7.20
N CYS A 496 13.62 17.61 -7.96
CA CYS A 496 12.78 16.46 -8.18
C CYS A 496 13.13 15.78 -9.53
N GLU A 497 14.07 14.84 -9.48
CA GLU A 497 14.53 14.02 -10.61
C GLU A 497 13.54 12.88 -10.90
N PHE A 498 12.36 13.25 -11.41
CA PHE A 498 11.41 12.31 -12.03
C PHE A 498 11.88 11.82 -13.40
#